data_AF-A0A9W7LHM5-F1
#
_entry.id   AF-A0A9W7LHM5-F1
#
_cell.length_a   1.000
_cell.length_b   1.000
_cell.length_c   1.000
_cell.angle_alpha   90.00
_cell.angle_beta   90.00
_cell.angle_gamma   90.00
#
_symmetry.space_group_name_H-M   'P 1'
#
loop_
_entity.id
_entity.type
_entity.pdbx_description
1 polymer ?
#
loop_
_entity_poly.entity_id
_entity_poly.type
_entity_poly.pdbx_seq_one_letter_code
_entity_poly.pdbx_strand_id
1 'polypeptide(L)'
;MVPTGFRFCPTDEELIEILQHKVLGNTAGAMASFDFIVKRNIYDFEPEKLNWNESSAGLNKNERYFYCKRESDSREVMGRGWWKAMSHVKAISSANGELMGYKRPFNFP
;
A
#
# COMPACT_ATOMS: atom_id res chain seq x y z
N MET A 1 -6.05 22.19 4.95
CA MET A 1 -6.74 22.41 3.66
C MET A 1 -5.78 21.99 2.56
N VAL A 2 -6.15 21.00 1.73
CA VAL A 2 -5.28 20.49 0.65
C VAL A 2 -5.60 21.28 -0.63
N PRO A 3 -4.60 21.87 -1.31
CA PRO A 3 -4.84 22.63 -2.53
C PRO A 3 -5.48 21.77 -3.64
N THR A 4 -6.33 22.39 -4.46
CA THR A 4 -6.92 21.71 -5.62
C THR A 4 -5.81 21.28 -6.56
N GLY A 5 -5.79 19.99 -6.92
CA GLY A 5 -4.76 19.41 -7.80
C GLY A 5 -3.60 18.72 -7.07
N PHE A 6 -3.45 18.91 -5.76
CA PHE A 6 -2.53 18.11 -4.96
C PHE A 6 -2.99 16.64 -4.96
N ARG A 7 -2.05 15.73 -5.20
CA ARG A 7 -2.30 14.28 -5.22
C ARG A 7 -1.26 13.56 -4.39
N PHE A 8 -1.68 12.53 -3.69
CA PHE A 8 -0.78 11.59 -3.06
C PHE A 8 -0.08 10.75 -4.15
N CYS A 9 1.20 11.06 -4.40
CA CYS A 9 2.05 10.41 -5.40
C CYS A 9 3.43 10.09 -4.80
N PRO A 10 3.49 9.19 -3.80
CA PRO A 10 4.71 8.93 -3.05
C PRO A 10 5.75 8.16 -3.88
N THR A 11 7.02 8.30 -3.52
CA THR A 11 8.09 7.44 -4.01
C THR A 11 8.07 6.07 -3.33
N ASP A 12 8.88 5.12 -3.84
CA ASP A 12 8.99 3.81 -3.21
C ASP A 12 9.60 3.90 -1.80
N GLU A 13 10.53 4.83 -1.59
CA GLU A 13 11.17 5.11 -0.31
C GLU A 13 10.15 5.68 0.69
N GLU A 14 9.39 6.71 0.29
CA GLU A 14 8.35 7.32 1.13
C GLU A 14 7.27 6.30 1.53
N LEU A 15 6.86 5.39 0.63
CA LEU A 15 5.91 4.32 0.96
C LEU A 15 6.45 3.36 2.03
N ILE A 16 7.74 3.04 1.98
CA ILE A 16 8.36 2.17 2.98
C ILE A 16 8.48 2.88 4.32
N GLU A 17 8.84 4.17 4.34
CA GLU A 17 8.87 4.97 5.57
C GLU A 17 7.49 5.03 6.23
N ILE A 18 6.44 5.30 5.44
CA ILE A 18 5.05 5.29 5.90
C ILE A 18 4.69 3.93 6.53
N LEU A 19 5.07 2.82 5.88
CA LEU A 19 4.87 1.47 6.41
C LEU A 19 5.66 1.22 7.70
N GLN A 20 6.92 1.64 7.78
CA GLN A 20 7.76 1.50 8.97
C GLN A 20 7.17 2.28 10.15
N HIS A 21 6.73 3.52 9.93
CA HIS A 21 6.04 4.32 10.96
C HIS A 21 4.76 3.64 11.47
N LYS A 22 3.99 3.02 10.56
CA LYS A 22 2.81 2.22 10.94
C LYS A 22 3.17 1.05 11.84
N VAL A 23 4.24 0.31 11.52
CA VAL A 23 4.69 -0.88 12.25
C VAL A 23 5.29 -0.53 13.62
N LEU A 24 6.09 0.53 13.68
CA LEU A 24 6.73 0.99 14.92
C LEU A 24 5.75 1.63 15.92
N GLY A 25 4.48 1.80 15.53
CA GLY A 25 3.47 2.39 16.40
C GLY A 25 3.74 3.87 16.72
N ASN A 26 4.52 4.56 15.88
CA ASN A 26 4.80 5.99 16.05
C ASN A 26 3.54 6.79 15.68
N THR A 27 2.65 6.87 16.67
CA THR A 27 1.23 7.24 16.56
C THR A 27 0.98 8.72 16.81
N ALA A 28 1.98 9.46 17.28
CA ALA A 28 1.86 10.89 17.55
C ALA A 28 2.12 11.71 16.27
N GLY A 29 1.05 12.16 15.63
CA GLY A 29 1.09 13.21 14.60
C GLY A 29 1.23 12.75 13.14
N ALA A 30 2.17 11.85 12.82
CA ALA A 30 2.43 11.46 11.42
C ALA A 30 1.34 10.56 10.82
N MET A 31 0.72 9.68 11.61
CA MET A 31 -0.33 8.78 11.13
C MET A 31 -1.66 9.47 10.81
N ALA A 32 -2.01 10.57 11.49
CA ALA A 32 -3.23 11.32 11.20
C ALA A 32 -3.26 11.83 9.74
N SER A 33 -2.09 12.09 9.15
CA SER A 33 -1.95 12.51 7.76
C SER A 33 -2.20 11.38 6.75
N PHE A 34 -2.19 10.11 7.18
CA PHE A 34 -2.33 8.92 6.32
C PHE A 34 -3.50 8.02 6.70
N ASP A 35 -4.49 8.54 7.44
CA ASP A 35 -5.69 7.79 7.84
C ASP A 35 -6.50 7.26 6.65
N PHE A 36 -6.28 7.81 5.45
CA PHE A 36 -6.86 7.31 4.21
C PHE A 36 -6.26 5.96 3.73
N ILE A 37 -5.07 5.57 4.21
CA ILE A 37 -4.48 4.25 3.96
C ILE A 37 -5.03 3.29 5.02
N VAL A 38 -6.09 2.58 4.66
CA VAL A 38 -6.81 1.70 5.61
C VAL A 38 -6.12 0.34 5.74
N LYS A 39 -6.23 -0.26 6.94
CA LYS A 39 -5.85 -1.65 7.15
C LYS A 39 -6.93 -2.56 6.56
N ARG A 40 -6.55 -3.39 5.59
CA ARG A 40 -7.44 -4.35 4.93
C ARG A 40 -6.63 -5.53 4.42
N ASN A 41 -7.12 -6.74 4.63
CA ASN A 41 -6.54 -7.91 3.99
C ASN A 41 -6.97 -7.94 2.52
N ILE A 42 -6.01 -7.78 1.61
CA ILE A 42 -6.27 -7.74 0.17
C ILE A 42 -6.56 -9.12 -0.43
N TYR A 43 -6.37 -10.19 0.35
CA TYR A 43 -6.66 -11.57 -0.06
C TYR A 43 -8.10 -12.00 0.25
N ASP A 44 -8.89 -11.18 0.97
CA ASP A 44 -10.28 -11.53 1.29
C ASP A 44 -11.25 -11.19 0.14
N PHE A 45 -10.83 -10.31 -0.78
CA PHE A 45 -11.67 -9.75 -1.83
C PHE A 45 -10.98 -9.82 -3.20
N GLU A 46 -11.77 -10.01 -4.25
CA GLU A 46 -11.30 -9.77 -5.62
C GLU A 46 -10.89 -8.29 -5.77
N PRO A 47 -9.89 -7.96 -6.61
CA PRO A 47 -9.44 -6.58 -6.77
C PRO A 47 -10.58 -5.62 -7.13
N GLU A 48 -11.52 -6.07 -7.97
CA GLU A 48 -12.72 -5.35 -8.40
C GLU A 48 -13.80 -5.22 -7.31
N LYS A 49 -13.68 -5.91 -6.17
CA LYS A 49 -14.63 -5.85 -5.05
C LYS A 49 -14.06 -5.15 -3.82
N LEU A 50 -12.83 -4.63 -3.92
CA LEU A 50 -12.25 -3.80 -2.87
C LEU A 50 -13.02 -2.48 -2.82
N ASN A 51 -14.12 -2.46 -2.05
CA ASN A 51 -15.00 -1.31 -1.89
C ASN A 51 -14.20 -0.02 -1.62
N TRP A 52 -14.33 0.89 -2.57
CA TRP A 52 -13.69 2.19 -2.73
C TRP A 52 -14.54 3.22 -2.00
N ASN A 53 -14.00 3.84 -0.95
CA ASN A 53 -14.61 5.04 -0.42
C ASN A 53 -14.01 6.23 -1.19
N GLU A 54 -14.81 6.88 -2.03
CA GLU A 54 -14.43 8.06 -2.83
C GLU A 54 -14.16 9.32 -1.97
N SER A 55 -14.42 9.23 -0.66
CA SER A 55 -14.47 10.39 0.24
C SER A 55 -13.12 10.96 0.66
N SER A 56 -11.99 10.35 0.27
CA SER A 56 -10.66 10.81 0.69
C SER A 56 -10.08 11.81 -0.33
N ALA A 57 -10.35 13.08 -0.08
CA ALA A 57 -9.80 14.21 -0.83
C ALA A 57 -8.26 14.12 -0.92
N GLY A 58 -7.71 14.23 -2.13
CA GLY A 58 -6.26 14.19 -2.38
C GLY A 58 -5.69 12.85 -2.87
N LEU A 59 -6.50 11.79 -2.98
CA LEU A 59 -6.06 10.56 -3.65
C LEU A 59 -6.21 10.65 -5.18
N ASN A 60 -5.24 10.07 -5.88
CA ASN A 60 -5.34 9.79 -7.32
C ASN A 60 -6.54 8.85 -7.55
N LYS A 61 -7.40 9.11 -8.55
CA LYS A 61 -8.55 8.24 -8.84
C LYS A 61 -8.15 6.82 -9.26
N ASN A 62 -6.94 6.66 -9.79
CA ASN A 62 -6.51 5.41 -10.41
C ASN A 62 -5.70 4.49 -9.48
N GLU A 63 -5.31 4.97 -8.30
CA GLU A 63 -4.42 4.25 -7.40
C GLU A 63 -4.97 4.29 -5.97
N ARG A 64 -4.75 3.22 -5.22
CA ARG A 64 -5.17 3.06 -3.82
C ARG A 64 -4.09 2.33 -3.05
N TYR A 65 -3.99 2.66 -1.77
CA TYR A 65 -2.98 2.12 -0.87
C TYR A 65 -3.66 1.47 0.34
N PHE A 66 -3.18 0.30 0.73
CA PHE A 66 -3.71 -0.46 1.85
C PHE A 66 -2.57 -1.00 2.72
N TYR A 67 -2.79 -1.03 4.02
CA TYR A 67 -1.97 -1.85 4.91
C TYR A 67 -2.55 -3.27 4.94
N CYS A 68 -1.81 -4.21 4.36
CA CYS A 68 -2.14 -5.63 4.44
C CYS A 68 -1.15 -6.33 5.36
N LYS A 69 -1.66 -6.97 6.43
CA LYS A 69 -0.84 -7.90 7.21
C LYS A 69 -0.91 -9.26 6.51
N ARG A 70 0.25 -9.80 6.13
CA ARG A 70 0.31 -11.16 5.58
C ARG A 70 0.25 -12.15 6.74
N GLU A 71 -0.81 -12.94 6.80
CA GLU A 71 -1.00 -13.96 7.84
C GLU A 71 -0.47 -15.33 7.41
N SER A 72 -0.42 -15.60 6.10
CA SER A 72 0.13 -16.83 5.54
C SER A 72 0.90 -16.57 4.25
N ASP A 73 1.62 -17.57 3.76
CA ASP A 73 2.25 -17.51 2.44
C ASP A 73 1.27 -17.67 1.27
N SER A 74 0.00 -17.98 1.60
CA SER A 74 -1.07 -18.04 0.60
C SER A 74 -1.35 -16.64 0.06
N ARG A 75 -1.59 -16.58 -1.26
CA ARG A 75 -2.04 -15.38 -1.97
C ARG A 75 -3.35 -15.67 -2.71
N GLU A 76 -4.04 -16.70 -2.27
CA GLU A 76 -5.36 -17.08 -2.76
C GLU A 76 -6.38 -16.05 -2.31
N VAL A 77 -7.29 -15.73 -3.22
CA VAL A 77 -8.46 -14.90 -2.91
C VAL A 77 -9.64 -15.83 -2.68
N MET A 78 -9.66 -16.56 -1.56
CA MET A 78 -10.79 -17.38 -1.10
C MET A 78 -11.50 -18.18 -2.21
N GLY A 79 -10.76 -18.92 -3.04
CA GLY A 79 -11.31 -19.72 -4.15
C GLY A 79 -11.72 -18.94 -5.42
N ARG A 80 -11.46 -17.64 -5.48
CA ARG A 80 -11.82 -16.74 -6.60
C ARG A 80 -10.66 -16.43 -7.54
N GLY A 81 -9.44 -16.79 -7.15
CA GLY A 81 -8.23 -16.57 -7.94
C GLY A 81 -7.00 -16.48 -7.05
N TRP A 82 -5.86 -16.11 -7.63
CA TRP A 82 -4.59 -16.03 -6.92
C TRP A 82 -3.74 -14.87 -7.43
N TRP A 83 -3.16 -14.10 -6.52
CA TRP A 83 -2.20 -13.05 -6.89
C TRP A 83 -0.88 -13.67 -7.33
N LYS A 84 -0.62 -13.62 -8.64
CA LYS A 84 0.60 -14.16 -9.25
C LYS A 84 1.70 -13.12 -9.16
N ALA A 85 2.80 -13.48 -8.50
CA ALA A 85 3.99 -12.62 -8.45
C ALA A 85 4.58 -12.48 -9.86
N MET A 86 4.90 -11.25 -10.23
CA MET A 86 5.78 -11.00 -11.36
C MET A 86 7.23 -11.27 -10.95
N SER A 87 8.08 -11.64 -11.92
CA SER A 87 9.46 -12.10 -11.66
C SER A 87 10.34 -11.01 -11.04
N HIS A 88 10.10 -9.74 -11.37
CA HIS A 88 10.93 -8.64 -10.93
C HIS A 88 10.64 -8.25 -9.47
N VAL A 89 11.69 -8.21 -8.64
CA VAL A 89 11.67 -7.61 -7.31
C VAL A 89 12.64 -6.44 -7.32
N LYS A 90 12.15 -5.26 -6.96
CA LYS A 90 12.99 -4.07 -6.83
C LYS A 90 13.40 -3.92 -5.37
N ALA A 91 14.70 -3.95 -5.09
CA ALA A 91 15.24 -3.51 -3.81
C ALA A 91 15.12 -1.98 -3.74
N ILE A 92 14.62 -1.47 -2.62
CA ILE A 92 14.46 -0.04 -2.38
C ILE A 92 15.45 0.34 -1.30
N SER A 93 16.34 1.26 -1.63
CA SER A 93 17.37 1.79 -0.74
C SER A 93 17.12 3.27 -0.50
N SER A 94 17.51 3.77 0.67
CA SER A 94 17.44 5.19 0.97
C SER A 94 18.48 5.97 0.17
N ALA A 95 18.43 7.31 0.23
CA ALA A 95 19.43 8.19 -0.40
C ALA A 95 20.88 7.91 0.05
N ASN A 96 21.08 7.32 1.24
CA ASN A 96 22.40 6.93 1.76
C ASN A 96 22.86 5.53 1.29
N GLY A 97 22.04 4.81 0.53
CA GLY A 97 22.33 3.46 0.03
C GLY A 97 21.88 2.31 0.94
N GLU A 98 21.37 2.59 2.14
CA GLU A 98 20.86 1.57 3.07
C GLU A 98 19.58 0.92 2.54
N LEU A 99 19.52 -0.41 2.59
CA LEU A 99 18.35 -1.17 2.17
C LEU A 99 17.16 -0.91 3.11
N MET A 100 16.06 -0.39 2.57
CA MET A 100 14.83 -0.11 3.32
C MET A 100 13.79 -1.21 3.16
N GLY A 101 13.71 -1.84 1.98
CA GLY A 101 12.73 -2.89 1.72
C GLY A 101 12.68 -3.34 0.26
N TYR A 102 11.58 -4.01 -0.10
CA TYR A 102 11.39 -4.62 -1.40
C TYR A 102 10.00 -4.32 -1.97
N LYS A 103 9.96 -4.00 -3.27
CA LYS A 103 8.73 -3.86 -4.05
C LYS A 103 8.60 -5.02 -5.02
N ARG A 104 7.47 -5.72 -4.98
CA ARG A 104 7.15 -6.82 -5.89
C ARG A 104 5.80 -6.58 -6.54
N PRO A 105 5.71 -6.50 -7.89
CA PRO A 105 4.45 -6.44 -8.60
C PRO A 105 3.73 -7.79 -8.58
N PHE A 106 2.41 -7.74 -8.55
CA PHE A 106 1.54 -8.90 -8.67
C PHE A 106 0.48 -8.63 -9.73
N ASN A 107 0.03 -9.69 -10.40
CA ASN A 107 -1.11 -9.67 -11.28
C ASN A 107 -2.21 -10.60 -10.73
N PHE A 108 -3.46 -10.17 -10.84
CA PHE A 108 -4.63 -11.01 -10.57
C PHE A 108 -5.38 -11.16 -11.91
N PRO A 109 -5.44 -12.37 -12.48
CA PRO A 109 -6.03 -12.62 -13.79
C PRO A 109 -7.56 -12.57 -13.78
#